data_AF-A0A386ZL82-F1
#
_entry.id   AF-A0A386ZL82-F1
#
_cell.length_a   1.000
_cell.length_b   1.000
_cell.length_c   1.000
_cell.angle_alpha   90.00
_cell.angle_beta   90.00
_cell.angle_gamma   90.00
#
_symmetry.space_group_name_H-M   'P 1'
#
loop_
_entity.id
_entity.type
_entity.pdbx_description
1 polymer ?
#
loop_
_entity_poly.entity_id
_entity_poly.type
_entity_poly.pdbx_seq_one_letter_code
_entity_poly.pdbx_strand_id
1 'polypeptide(L)'
;MAKITISIPDEIAEKANRAVRAGLSGSVSAYFTALAQREPDWAVAEEILAELSAQAGVTESDLADADAALDAAERAAADGSLGGAA
;
A
#
# COMPACT_ATOMS: atom_id res chain seq x y z
N MET A 1 2.29 20.31 23.83
CA MET A 1 2.28 19.23 22.82
C MET A 1 1.73 19.80 21.53
N ALA A 2 2.49 19.73 20.43
CA ALA A 2 2.01 20.21 19.13
C ALA A 2 1.06 19.17 18.54
N LYS A 3 -0.18 19.58 18.25
CA LYS A 3 -1.16 18.74 17.57
C LYS A 3 -0.92 18.88 16.07
N ILE A 4 -0.21 17.94 15.47
CA ILE A 4 -0.01 17.90 14.03
C ILE A 4 -1.30 17.35 13.42
N THR A 5 -1.97 18.18 12.63
CA THR A 5 -3.13 17.75 11.83
C THR A 5 -2.61 17.52 10.42
N ILE A 6 -2.66 16.27 9.99
CA ILE A 6 -2.25 15.84 8.66
C ILE A 6 -3.48 15.32 7.95
N SER A 7 -3.77 15.91 6.79
CA SER A 7 -4.78 15.37 5.89
C SER A 7 -4.18 14.17 5.18
N ILE A 8 -4.82 13.03 5.33
CA ILE A 8 -4.47 11.78 4.67
C ILE A 8 -5.63 11.37 3.77
N PRO A 9 -5.36 10.75 2.62
CA PRO A 9 -6.41 10.23 1.75
C PRO A 9 -7.28 9.21 2.48
N ASP A 10 -8.57 9.18 2.14
CA ASP A 10 -9.57 8.37 2.84
C ASP A 10 -9.25 6.87 2.74
N GLU A 11 -8.71 6.41 1.62
CA GLU A 11 -8.30 5.03 1.39
C GLU A 11 -7.17 4.58 2.34
N ILE A 12 -6.28 5.50 2.71
CA ILE A 12 -5.19 5.24 3.66
C ILE A 12 -5.72 5.24 5.09
N ALA A 13 -6.64 6.16 5.40
CA ALA A 13 -7.34 6.18 6.68
C ALA A 13 -8.17 4.90 6.89
N GLU A 14 -8.82 4.38 5.85
CA GLU A 14 -9.54 3.11 5.91
C GLU A 14 -8.63 1.91 6.14
N LYS A 15 -7.47 1.85 5.49
CA LYS A 15 -6.46 0.80 5.75
C LYS A 15 -6.05 0.77 7.22
N ALA A 16 -5.75 1.94 7.79
CA ALA A 16 -5.43 2.05 9.21
C ALA A 16 -6.60 1.62 10.11
N ASN A 17 -7.83 2.02 9.77
CA ASN A 17 -9.03 1.60 10.50
C ASN A 17 -9.27 0.09 10.43
N ARG A 18 -9.03 -0.55 9.28
CA ARG A 18 -9.13 -2.02 9.14
C ARG A 18 -8.09 -2.73 10.02
N ALA A 19 -6.85 -2.23 10.06
CA ALA A 19 -5.81 -2.78 10.92
C ALA A 19 -6.16 -2.66 12.41
N VAL A 20 -6.78 -1.55 12.82
CA VAL A 20 -7.28 -1.37 14.19
C VAL A 20 -8.44 -2.32 14.50
N ARG A 21 -9.42 -2.44 13.60
CA ARG A 21 -10.54 -3.38 13.77
C ARG A 21 -10.09 -4.83 13.86
N ALA A 22 -9.05 -5.20 13.11
CA ALA A 22 -8.44 -6.53 13.14
C ALA A 22 -7.55 -6.77 14.37
N GLY A 23 -7.40 -5.79 15.27
CA GLY A 23 -6.55 -5.89 16.47
C GLY A 23 -5.05 -5.85 16.20
N LEU A 24 -4.65 -5.55 14.95
CA LEU A 24 -3.23 -5.47 14.54
C LEU A 24 -2.57 -4.16 15.02
N SER A 25 -3.37 -3.16 15.39
CA SER A 25 -2.90 -1.91 15.98
C SER A 25 -3.88 -1.41 17.05
N GLY A 26 -3.36 -0.83 18.13
CA GLY A 26 -4.17 -0.26 19.22
C GLY A 26 -4.88 1.05 18.84
N SER A 27 -4.45 1.73 17.78
CA SER A 27 -5.10 2.94 17.25
C SER A 27 -4.59 3.29 15.85
N VAL A 28 -5.29 4.20 15.16
CA VAL A 28 -4.87 4.73 13.85
C VAL A 28 -3.52 5.45 13.96
N SER A 29 -3.32 6.25 15.01
CA SER A 29 -2.04 6.93 15.25
C SER A 29 -0.90 5.96 15.55
N ALA A 30 -1.18 4.87 16.27
CA ALA A 30 -0.20 3.81 16.51
C ALA A 30 0.15 3.05 15.21
N TYR A 31 -0.82 2.87 14.31
CA TYR A 31 -0.59 2.27 12.99
C TYR A 31 0.40 3.11 12.18
N PHE A 32 0.18 4.43 12.07
CA PHE A 32 1.10 5.31 11.33
C PHE A 32 2.45 5.49 12.03
N THR A 33 2.48 5.46 13.36
CA THR A 33 3.75 5.52 14.11
C THR A 33 4.57 4.26 13.88
N ALA A 34 3.93 3.08 13.90
CA ALA A 34 4.58 1.82 13.57
C ALA A 34 5.00 1.76 12.10
N LEU A 35 4.20 2.35 11.20
CA LEU A 35 4.54 2.49 9.78
C LEU A 35 5.79 3.36 9.60
N ALA A 36 5.82 4.55 10.20
CA ALA A 36 6.96 5.47 10.14
C ALA A 36 8.23 4.89 10.80
N GLN A 37 8.10 4.10 11.86
CA GLN A 37 9.24 3.38 12.45
C GLN A 37 9.73 2.21 11.58
N ARG A 38 8.83 1.65 10.77
CA ARG A 38 9.14 0.56 9.84
C ARG A 38 9.57 1.05 8.47
N GLU A 39 9.42 2.33 8.16
CA GLU A 39 9.75 2.87 6.84
C GLU A 39 11.20 2.48 6.50
N PRO A 40 11.37 1.54 5.55
CA PRO A 40 12.61 1.44 4.82
C PRO A 40 12.82 2.79 4.15
N ASP A 41 14.06 3.17 3.93
CA ASP A 41 14.35 4.31 3.06
C ASP A 41 13.81 3.97 1.66
N TRP A 42 12.59 4.42 1.37
CA TRP A 42 11.88 4.07 0.15
C TRP A 42 12.59 4.63 -1.08
N ALA A 43 13.32 5.74 -0.92
CA ALA A 43 14.17 6.26 -1.97
C ALA A 43 15.30 5.26 -2.29
N VAL A 44 15.93 4.68 -1.26
CA VAL A 44 16.95 3.62 -1.45
C VAL A 44 16.32 2.35 -2.02
N ALA A 45 15.12 1.96 -1.58
CA ALA A 45 14.42 0.82 -2.14
C ALA A 45 14.07 1.03 -3.63
N GLU A 46 13.66 2.24 -4.01
CA GLU A 46 13.38 2.64 -5.39
C GLU A 46 14.64 2.62 -6.25
N GLU A 47 15.77 3.12 -5.73
CA GLU A 47 17.07 3.05 -6.41
C GLU A 47 17.50 1.59 -6.66
N ILE A 48 17.39 0.72 -5.65
CA ILE A 48 17.72 -0.71 -5.79
C ILE A 48 16.80 -1.38 -6.81
N LEU A 49 15.51 -1.09 -6.78
CA LEU A 49 14.55 -1.65 -7.74
C LEU A 49 14.81 -1.16 -9.17
N ALA A 50 15.18 0.11 -9.35
CA ALA A 50 15.57 0.65 -10.65
C ALA A 50 16.84 -0.03 -11.18
N GLU A 51 17.84 -0.24 -10.32
CA GLU A 51 19.07 -0.94 -10.69
C GLU A 51 18.80 -2.39 -11.10
N LEU A 52 17.99 -3.11 -10.30
CA LEU A 52 17.60 -4.50 -10.61
C LEU A 52 16.77 -4.60 -11.89
N SER A 53 15.86 -3.65 -12.11
CA SER A 53 15.04 -3.59 -13.33
C SER A 53 15.91 -3.37 -14.57
N ALA A 54 16.89 -2.47 -14.48
CA ALA A 54 17.87 -2.25 -15.55
C ALA A 54 18.75 -3.48 -15.81
N GLN A 55 19.21 -4.18 -14.77
CA GLN A 55 19.98 -5.41 -14.90
C GLN A 55 19.17 -6.56 -15.51
N ALA A 56 17.90 -6.68 -15.14
CA ALA A 56 17.00 -7.70 -15.66
C ALA A 56 16.48 -7.38 -17.07
N GLY A 57 16.73 -6.17 -17.57
CA GLY A 57 16.24 -5.71 -18.88
C GLY A 57 14.72 -5.48 -18.92
N VAL A 58 14.12 -5.15 -17.78
CA VAL A 58 12.70 -4.80 -17.69
C VAL A 58 12.42 -3.61 -18.58
N THR A 59 11.46 -3.77 -19.48
CA THR A 59 11.04 -2.72 -20.41
C THR A 59 9.82 -1.98 -19.88
N GLU A 60 9.55 -0.81 -20.46
CA GLU A 60 8.32 -0.05 -20.18
C GLU A 60 7.05 -0.86 -20.50
N SER A 61 7.12 -1.77 -21.48
CA SER A 61 6.01 -2.69 -21.79
C SER A 61 5.76 -3.68 -20.65
N ASP A 62 6.82 -4.22 -20.04
CA ASP A 62 6.70 -5.17 -18.93
C ASP A 62 6.09 -4.49 -17.69
N LEU A 63 6.44 -3.22 -17.45
CA LEU A 63 5.83 -2.42 -16.38
C LEU A 63 4.35 -2.16 -16.64
N ALA A 64 3.99 -1.79 -17.87
CA ALA A 64 2.58 -1.59 -18.25
C ALA A 64 1.74 -2.86 -18.10
N ASP A 65 2.31 -4.02 -18.45
CA ASP A 65 1.65 -5.31 -18.27
C ASP A 65 1.48 -5.66 -16.78
N ALA A 66 2.47 -5.34 -15.94
CA ALA A 66 2.40 -5.55 -14.50
C ALA A 66 1.31 -4.67 -13.84
N ASP A 67 1.24 -3.38 -14.20
CA ASP A 67 0.21 -2.46 -13.71
C ASP A 67 -1.18 -2.94 -14.13
N ALA A 68 -1.36 -3.33 -15.39
CA ALA A 68 -2.63 -3.86 -15.88
C ALA A 68 -3.06 -5.14 -15.15
N ALA A 69 -2.11 -6.02 -14.82
CA ALA A 69 -2.36 -7.23 -14.05
C ALA A 69 -2.75 -6.93 -12.60
N LEU A 70 -2.10 -5.95 -11.96
CA LEU A 70 -2.44 -5.52 -10.60
C LEU A 70 -3.84 -4.90 -10.56
N ASP A 71 -4.15 -3.98 -11.48
CA ASP A 71 -5.47 -3.37 -11.60
C ASP A 71 -6.57 -4.43 -11.81
N ALA A 72 -6.28 -5.46 -12.61
CA ALA A 72 -7.21 -6.56 -12.83
C ALA A 72 -7.42 -7.39 -11.55
N ALA A 73 -6.37 -7.64 -10.79
CA ALA A 73 -6.44 -8.35 -9.52
C ALA A 73 -7.22 -7.56 -8.46
N GLU A 74 -7.00 -6.24 -8.38
CA GLU A 74 -7.73 -5.36 -7.46
C GLU A 74 -9.22 -5.30 -7.79
N ARG A 75 -9.57 -5.18 -9.08
CA ARG A 75 -10.97 -5.27 -9.54
C ARG A 75 -11.60 -6.62 -9.18
N ALA A 76 -10.90 -7.73 -9.43
CA ALA A 76 -11.40 -9.05 -9.07
C ALA A 76 -11.60 -9.22 -7.54
N ALA A 77 -10.70 -8.65 -6.73
CA ALA A 77 -10.84 -8.64 -5.27
C ALA A 77 -12.03 -7.79 -4.80
N ALA A 78 -12.28 -6.64 -5.45
CA ALA A 78 -13.43 -5.80 -5.17
C ALA A 78 -14.76 -6.49 -5.55
N ASP A 79 -14.79 -7.21 -6.69
CA ASP A 79 -15.97 -7.94 -7.16
C ASP A 79 -16.26 -9.18 -6.28
N GLY A 80 -15.23 -9.88 -5.80
CA GLY A 80 -15.36 -11.01 -4.88
C GLY A 80 -15.89 -10.63 -3.48
N SER A 81 -15.73 -9.37 -3.07
CA SER A 81 -16.25 -8.83 -1.81
C SER A 81 -17.79 -8.73 -1.78
N LEU A 82 -18.45 -8.69 -2.95
CA LEU A 82 -19.91 -8.56 -3.08
C LEU A 82 -20.67 -9.91 -3.17
N GLY A 83 -19.96 -11.05 -3.22
CA GLY A 83 -20.56 -12.38 -3.41
C GLY A 83 -20.99 -13.12 -2.13
N GLY A 84 -20.80 -12.52 -0.95
CA GLY A 84 -21.04 -13.15 0.35
C GLY A 84 -22.38 -12.83 0.99
N ALA A 85 -23.51 -13.01 0.29
CA ALA A 85 -24.84 -13.11 0.92
C ALA A 85 -25.89 -13.64 -0.07
N ALA A 86 -26.15 -14.95 -0.02
CA ALA A 86 -27.47 -15.55 -0.27
C ALA A 86 -27.44 -17.03 0.15
#